data_AF-A0A661BP86-F1
#
_entry.id   AF-A0A661BP86-F1
#
_cell.length_a   1.000
_cell.length_b   1.000
_cell.length_c   1.000
_cell.angle_alpha   90.00
_cell.angle_beta   90.00
_cell.angle_gamma   90.00
#
_symmetry.space_group_name_H-M   'P 1'
#
loop_
_entity.id
_entity.type
_entity.pdbx_description
1 polymer ?
#
loop_
_entity_poly.entity_id
_entity_poly.type
_entity_poly.pdbx_seq_one_letter_code
_entity_poly.pdbx_strand_id
1 'polypeptide(L)'
;MEYFIDYLLFFSKFVSVVVTIAIVIIAAVIIIMRTKSAHEGHIEIRNLNHKFEEMGLLMKSQVLGKKELKQAIKLLKSEHKEKEKQSDKTDDRKNIFALNFKGDIKASEVESLREEITSILTVAKTSDEVVLVLESAGGTVHGYGLAASQLKRI
;
A
#
# COMPACT_ATOMS: atom_id res chain seq x y z
N MET A 1 45.48 -13.67 51.57
CA MET A 1 44.05 -13.30 51.73
C MET A 1 43.74 -11.97 51.05
N GLU A 2 44.61 -10.96 51.13
CA GLU A 2 44.39 -9.64 50.51
C GLU A 2 44.37 -9.67 48.97
N TYR A 3 45.29 -10.38 48.32
CA TYR A 3 45.32 -10.51 46.85
C TYR A 3 44.05 -11.12 46.23
N PHE A 4 43.35 -11.98 46.97
CA PHE A 4 42.10 -12.58 46.49
C PHE A 4 40.94 -11.57 46.54
N ILE A 5 40.93 -10.71 47.57
CA ILE A 5 39.93 -9.64 47.73
C ILE A 5 40.14 -8.56 46.66
N ASP A 6 41.38 -8.18 46.39
CA ASP A 6 41.69 -7.19 45.34
C ASP A 6 41.32 -7.70 43.93
N TYR A 7 41.53 -8.99 43.66
CA TYR A 7 41.10 -9.61 42.41
C TYR A 7 39.57 -9.65 42.28
N LEU A 8 38.86 -9.99 43.37
CA LEU A 8 37.39 -9.99 43.41
C LEU A 8 36.81 -8.58 43.21
N LEU A 9 37.46 -7.57 43.78
CA LEU A 9 37.09 -6.16 43.62
C LEU A 9 37.31 -5.68 42.18
N PHE A 10 38.40 -6.09 41.54
CA PHE A 10 38.66 -5.81 40.12
C PHE A 10 37.63 -6.50 39.21
N PHE A 11 37.30 -7.77 39.51
CA PHE A 11 36.29 -8.52 38.77
C PHE A 11 34.91 -7.89 38.88
N SER A 12 34.50 -7.46 40.07
CA SER A 12 33.22 -6.75 40.29
C SER A 12 33.14 -5.45 39.48
N LYS A 13 34.22 -4.66 39.45
CA LYS A 13 34.30 -3.46 38.61
C LYS A 13 34.17 -3.79 37.12
N PHE A 14 34.85 -4.83 36.64
CA PHE A 14 34.74 -5.27 35.25
C PHE A 14 33.31 -5.71 34.89
N VAL A 15 32.68 -6.53 35.74
CA VAL A 15 31.29 -6.96 35.56
C VAL A 15 30.33 -5.77 35.55
N SER A 16 30.51 -4.79 36.44
CA SER A 16 29.66 -3.59 36.49
C SER A 16 29.71 -2.75 35.20
N VAL A 17 30.88 -2.67 34.56
CA VAL A 17 31.05 -1.97 33.27
C VAL A 17 30.34 -2.72 32.16
N VAL A 18 30.50 -4.05 32.10
CA VAL A 18 29.84 -4.89 31.08
C VAL A 18 28.32 -4.82 31.21
N VAL A 19 27.79 -4.89 32.44
CA VAL A 19 26.35 -4.76 32.71
C VAL A 19 25.83 -3.39 32.28
N THR A 20 26.57 -2.33 32.57
CA THR A 20 26.18 -0.96 32.18
C THR A 20 26.11 -0.83 30.65
N ILE A 21 27.09 -1.36 29.93
CA ILE A 21 27.11 -1.36 28.46
C ILE A 21 25.93 -2.18 27.91
N ALA A 22 25.65 -3.35 28.48
CA ALA A 22 24.52 -4.19 28.06
C ALA A 22 23.18 -3.47 28.23
N ILE A 23 22.97 -2.76 29.35
CA ILE A 23 21.76 -1.97 29.60
C ILE A 23 21.60 -0.86 28.54
N VAL A 24 22.68 -0.16 28.20
CA VAL A 24 22.64 0.91 27.18
C VAL A 24 22.29 0.34 25.80
N ILE A 25 22.86 -0.81 25.42
CA ILE A 25 22.55 -1.48 24.14
C ILE A 25 21.08 -1.90 24.10
N ILE A 26 20.58 -2.52 25.17
CA ILE A 26 19.17 -2.95 25.25
C ILE A 26 18.23 -1.75 25.14
N ALA A 27 18.53 -0.65 25.85
CA ALA A 27 17.75 0.57 25.76
C ALA A 27 17.74 1.16 24.34
N ALA A 28 18.89 1.18 23.66
CA ALA A 28 19.00 1.64 22.28
C ALA A 28 18.17 0.77 21.31
N VAL A 29 18.21 -0.56 21.47
CA VAL A 29 17.41 -1.49 20.66
C VAL A 29 15.92 -1.25 20.86
N ILE A 30 15.45 -1.06 22.10
CA ILE A 30 14.03 -0.79 22.40
C ILE A 30 13.57 0.51 21.73
N ILE A 31 14.40 1.56 21.73
CA ILE A 31 14.08 2.84 21.08
C ILE A 31 13.96 2.67 19.56
N ILE A 32 14.90 1.95 18.93
CA ILE A 32 14.91 1.69 17.48
C ILE A 32 13.72 0.83 17.05
N MET A 33 13.32 -0.15 17.87
CA MET A 33 12.15 -0.99 17.60
C MET A 33 10.84 -0.19 17.67
N ARG A 34 10.75 0.78 18.58
CA ARG A 34 9.58 1.66 18.70
C ARG A 34 9.42 2.61 17.52
N THR A 35 10.52 3.14 16.97
CA THR A 35 10.46 4.05 15.81
C THR A 35 10.11 3.34 14.50
N LYS A 36 10.47 2.05 14.35
CA LYS A 36 10.07 1.24 13.19
C LYS A 36 8.61 0.76 13.20
N SER A 37 7.88 0.98 14.29
CA SER A 37 6.48 0.56 14.41
C SER A 37 5.49 1.54 13.78
N ALA A 38 5.97 2.67 13.24
CA ALA A 38 5.21 3.46 12.29
C ALA A 38 5.21 2.69 10.96
N HIS A 39 4.16 1.90 10.73
CA HIS A 39 3.89 1.24 9.46
C HIS A 39 4.00 2.27 8.33
N GLU A 40 5.08 2.25 7.55
CA GLU A 40 5.07 2.84 6.22
C GLU A 40 4.25 1.88 5.35
N GLY A 41 2.93 2.02 5.42
CA GLY A 41 2.03 1.46 4.42
C GLY A 41 2.45 2.00 3.05
N HIS A 42 2.75 1.10 2.11
CA HIS A 42 3.03 1.49 0.73
C HIS A 42 1.75 1.34 -0.07
N ILE A 43 1.40 2.38 -0.84
CA ILE A 43 0.22 2.36 -1.69
C ILE A 43 0.64 1.95 -3.10
N GLU A 44 0.13 0.82 -3.57
CA GLU A 44 0.36 0.35 -4.93
C GLU A 44 -0.76 0.83 -5.85
N ILE A 45 -0.46 1.76 -6.76
CA ILE A 45 -1.41 2.25 -7.76
C ILE A 45 -1.22 1.45 -9.05
N ARG A 46 -2.30 0.82 -9.53
CA ARG A 46 -2.31 0.04 -10.78
C ARG A 46 -3.31 0.61 -11.78
N ASN A 47 -2.85 0.83 -13.00
CA ASN A 47 -3.73 1.23 -14.10
C ASN A 47 -4.38 -0.02 -14.74
N LEU A 48 -5.67 -0.21 -14.50
CA LEU A 48 -6.42 -1.36 -14.99
C LEU A 48 -6.60 -1.35 -16.51
N ASN A 49 -6.62 -0.17 -17.15
CA ASN A 49 -6.82 -0.07 -18.60
C ASN A 49 -5.67 -0.75 -19.35
N HIS A 50 -4.42 -0.52 -18.96
CA HIS A 50 -3.26 -1.17 -19.59
C HIS A 50 -3.35 -2.69 -19.50
N LYS A 51 -3.74 -3.23 -18.34
CA LYS A 51 -3.91 -4.68 -18.15
C LYS A 51 -4.95 -5.26 -19.12
N PHE A 52 -6.11 -4.61 -19.25
CA PHE A 52 -7.16 -5.09 -20.14
C PHE A 52 -6.79 -4.93 -21.62
N GLU A 53 -6.08 -3.86 -21.98
CA GLU A 53 -5.58 -3.65 -23.33
C GLU A 53 -4.56 -4.73 -23.73
N GLU A 54 -3.59 -5.05 -22.88
CA GLU A 54 -2.62 -6.11 -23.10
C GLU A 54 -3.29 -7.47 -23.24
N MET A 55 -4.21 -7.81 -22.34
CA MET A 55 -4.97 -9.06 -22.39
C MET A 55 -5.80 -9.15 -23.68
N GLY A 56 -6.44 -8.07 -24.09
CA GLY A 56 -7.20 -8.00 -25.34
C GLY A 56 -6.32 -8.17 -26.57
N LEU A 57 -5.09 -7.64 -26.56
CA LEU A 57 -4.13 -7.77 -27.64
C LEU A 57 -3.59 -9.20 -27.76
N LEU A 58 -3.32 -9.86 -26.63
CA LEU A 58 -2.96 -11.27 -26.60
C LEU A 58 -4.07 -12.14 -27.19
N MET A 59 -5.32 -11.93 -26.79
CA MET A 59 -6.47 -12.66 -27.35
C MET A 59 -6.59 -12.43 -28.86
N LYS A 60 -6.51 -11.16 -29.31
CA LYS A 60 -6.52 -10.82 -30.74
C LYS A 60 -5.38 -11.49 -31.51
N SER A 61 -4.21 -11.68 -30.90
CA SER A 61 -3.08 -12.35 -31.56
C SER A 61 -3.32 -13.83 -31.85
N GLN A 62 -4.17 -14.49 -31.06
CA GLN A 62 -4.50 -15.90 -31.22
C GLN A 62 -5.70 -16.12 -32.13
N VAL A 63 -6.63 -15.16 -32.16
CA VAL A 63 -7.89 -15.26 -32.93
C VAL A 63 -7.77 -14.67 -34.33
N LEU A 64 -7.04 -13.56 -34.51
CA LEU A 64 -6.99 -12.82 -35.78
C LEU A 64 -5.81 -13.23 -36.68
N GLY A 65 -5.99 -13.04 -37.99
CA GLY A 65 -4.90 -13.21 -38.95
C GLY A 65 -3.83 -12.11 -38.86
N LYS A 66 -2.62 -12.35 -39.36
CA LYS A 66 -1.48 -11.40 -39.30
C LYS A 66 -1.78 -9.99 -39.83
N LYS A 67 -2.66 -9.87 -40.84
CA LYS A 67 -3.04 -8.57 -41.44
C LYS A 67 -3.98 -7.79 -40.52
N GLU A 68 -5.01 -8.44 -39.99
CA GLU A 68 -5.99 -7.86 -39.07
C GLU A 68 -5.36 -7.49 -37.73
N LEU A 69 -4.45 -8.31 -37.23
CA LEU A 69 -3.68 -8.01 -36.02
C LEU A 69 -2.85 -6.73 -36.18
N LYS A 70 -2.17 -6.56 -37.32
CA LYS A 70 -1.41 -5.33 -37.61
C LYS A 70 -2.32 -4.09 -37.68
N GLN A 71 -3.53 -4.23 -38.24
CA GLN A 71 -4.51 -3.14 -38.26
C GLN A 71 -4.99 -2.79 -36.85
N ALA A 72 -5.31 -3.79 -36.02
CA ALA A 72 -5.74 -3.59 -34.64
C ALA A 72 -4.66 -2.90 -33.79
N ILE A 73 -3.38 -3.30 -33.94
CA ILE A 73 -2.25 -2.66 -33.26
C ILE A 73 -2.09 -1.20 -33.72
N LYS A 74 -2.21 -0.94 -35.02
CA LYS A 74 -2.10 0.42 -35.57
C LYS A 74 -3.20 1.33 -35.01
N LEU A 75 -4.43 0.82 -34.92
CA LEU A 75 -5.58 1.55 -34.36
C LEU A 75 -5.38 1.88 -32.88
N LEU A 76 -4.98 0.90 -32.07
CA LEU A 76 -4.68 1.13 -30.65
C LEU A 76 -3.57 2.17 -30.48
N LYS A 77 -2.53 2.13 -31.31
CA LYS A 77 -1.44 3.12 -31.26
C LYS A 77 -1.89 4.53 -31.64
N SER A 78 -2.83 4.69 -32.58
CA SER A 78 -3.42 6.01 -32.88
C SER A 78 -4.29 6.51 -31.74
N GLU A 79 -5.13 5.65 -31.16
CA GLU A 79 -5.99 6.01 -30.03
C GLU A 79 -5.16 6.47 -28.81
N HIS A 80 -4.07 5.78 -28.51
CA HIS A 80 -3.15 6.20 -27.44
C HIS A 80 -2.57 7.59 -27.67
N LYS A 81 -2.10 7.87 -28.89
CA LYS A 81 -1.58 9.20 -29.25
C LYS A 81 -2.64 10.29 -29.18
N GLU A 82 -3.88 9.99 -29.51
CA GLU A 82 -4.98 10.95 -29.37
C GLU A 82 -5.33 11.19 -27.90
N LYS A 83 -5.36 10.13 -27.08
CA LYS A 83 -5.59 10.21 -25.63
C LYS A 83 -4.51 10.99 -24.89
N GLU A 84 -3.24 10.88 -25.30
CA GLU A 84 -2.10 11.66 -24.78
C GLU A 84 -2.21 13.14 -25.19
N LYS A 85 -2.61 13.44 -26.43
CA LYS A 85 -2.80 14.83 -26.87
C LYS A 85 -4.00 15.51 -26.20
N GLN A 86 -5.02 14.73 -25.83
CA GLN A 86 -6.20 15.24 -25.12
C GLN A 86 -5.93 15.40 -23.63
N SER A 87 -5.08 14.58 -23.00
CA SER A 87 -4.75 14.73 -21.58
C SER A 87 -4.10 16.07 -21.25
N ASP A 88 -3.35 16.67 -22.18
CA ASP A 88 -2.76 18.00 -22.00
C ASP A 88 -3.76 19.16 -22.15
N LYS A 89 -4.96 18.90 -22.68
CA LYS A 89 -5.91 19.96 -23.10
C LYS A 89 -7.20 20.02 -22.29
N THR A 90 -7.59 18.93 -21.64
CA THR A 90 -8.85 18.85 -20.90
C THR A 90 -8.63 18.33 -19.50
N ASP A 91 -8.80 19.22 -18.52
CA ASP A 91 -8.76 18.93 -17.08
C ASP A 91 -10.01 18.17 -16.60
N ASP A 92 -10.94 17.84 -17.50
CA ASP A 92 -12.26 17.25 -17.18
C ASP A 92 -12.32 15.72 -17.41
N ARG A 93 -11.16 15.05 -17.41
CA ARG A 93 -11.12 13.59 -17.56
C ARG A 93 -11.61 12.93 -16.28
N LYS A 94 -12.81 12.35 -16.34
CA LYS A 94 -13.38 11.51 -15.29
C LYS A 94 -12.55 10.25 -15.08
N ASN A 95 -12.01 10.10 -13.89
CA ASN A 95 -11.30 8.90 -13.43
C ASN A 95 -12.24 8.01 -12.62
N ILE A 96 -12.01 6.70 -12.72
CA ILE A 96 -12.71 5.71 -11.90
C ILE A 96 -11.67 5.00 -11.05
N PHE A 97 -11.77 5.16 -9.74
CA PHE A 97 -10.90 4.50 -8.76
C PHE A 97 -11.54 3.20 -8.30
N ALA A 98 -10.84 2.08 -8.46
CA ALA A 98 -11.31 0.79 -8.00
C ALA A 98 -10.58 0.38 -6.71
N LEU A 99 -11.34 0.23 -5.62
CA LEU A 99 -10.84 -0.24 -4.33
C LEU A 99 -11.28 -1.68 -4.08
N ASN A 100 -10.46 -2.45 -3.38
CA ASN A 100 -10.79 -3.81 -3.00
C ASN A 100 -10.68 -3.97 -1.49
N PHE A 101 -11.80 -4.21 -0.84
CA PHE A 101 -11.84 -4.41 0.61
C PHE A 101 -12.19 -5.86 0.92
N LYS A 102 -11.23 -6.57 1.52
CA LYS A 102 -11.40 -7.93 2.03
C LYS A 102 -11.53 -7.89 3.54
N GLY A 103 -12.75 -7.74 4.01
CA GLY A 103 -13.07 -7.68 5.42
C GLY A 103 -13.01 -9.06 6.09
N ASP A 104 -12.31 -9.12 7.21
CA ASP A 104 -12.31 -10.25 8.14
C ASP A 104 -13.11 -9.91 9.42
N ILE A 105 -13.35 -10.91 10.27
CA ILE A 105 -14.14 -10.75 11.50
C ILE A 105 -13.57 -9.66 12.43
N LYS A 106 -12.25 -9.44 12.37
CA LYS A 106 -11.50 -8.47 13.18
C LYS A 106 -11.42 -7.08 12.57
N ALA A 107 -11.92 -6.89 11.35
CA ALA A 107 -11.83 -5.63 10.61
C ALA A 107 -10.39 -5.13 10.41
N SER A 108 -9.45 -6.06 10.18
CA SER A 108 -8.00 -5.79 10.09
C SER A 108 -7.64 -4.89 8.89
N GLU A 109 -8.37 -5.00 7.78
CA GLU A 109 -8.15 -4.23 6.54
C GLU A 109 -8.73 -2.80 6.57
N VAL A 110 -9.36 -2.38 7.67
CA VAL A 110 -9.99 -1.05 7.75
C VAL A 110 -8.95 0.06 7.77
N GLU A 111 -7.77 -0.18 8.32
CA GLU A 111 -6.68 0.79 8.30
C GLU A 111 -6.16 1.02 6.89
N SER A 112 -5.97 -0.04 6.10
CA SER A 112 -5.61 0.03 4.68
C SER A 112 -6.65 0.81 3.90
N LEU A 113 -7.94 0.48 4.07
CA LEU A 113 -9.05 1.18 3.40
C LEU A 113 -9.08 2.68 3.73
N ARG A 114 -8.79 3.05 4.98
CA ARG A 114 -8.71 4.46 5.41
C ARG A 114 -7.61 5.20 4.65
N GLU A 115 -6.43 4.58 4.49
CA GLU A 115 -5.29 5.17 3.78
C GLU A 115 -5.54 5.28 2.28
N GLU A 116 -6.15 4.26 1.67
CA GLU A 116 -6.57 4.26 0.26
C GLU A 116 -7.59 5.36 -0.02
N ILE A 117 -8.65 5.46 0.79
CA ILE A 117 -9.68 6.51 0.66
C ILE A 117 -9.06 7.89 0.84
N THR A 118 -8.19 8.07 1.83
CA THR A 118 -7.52 9.36 2.06
C THR A 118 -6.66 9.74 0.87
N SER A 119 -5.99 8.78 0.24
CA SER A 119 -5.15 9.00 -0.95
C SER A 119 -5.96 9.29 -2.20
N ILE A 120 -7.16 8.73 -2.34
CA ILE A 120 -8.07 9.11 -3.42
C ILE A 120 -8.55 10.54 -3.21
N LEU A 121 -8.98 10.89 -2.00
CA LEU A 121 -9.52 12.22 -1.69
C LEU A 121 -8.51 13.37 -1.87
N THR A 122 -7.19 13.10 -1.87
CA THR A 122 -6.18 14.13 -2.11
C THR A 122 -6.03 14.50 -3.59
N VAL A 123 -6.47 13.63 -4.51
CA VAL A 123 -6.31 13.82 -5.96
C VAL A 123 -7.63 13.81 -6.74
N ALA A 124 -8.70 13.29 -6.14
CA ALA A 124 -10.00 13.12 -6.79
C ALA A 124 -10.70 14.46 -7.08
N LYS A 125 -11.38 14.50 -8.22
CA LYS A 125 -12.25 15.60 -8.65
C LYS A 125 -13.71 15.25 -8.41
N THR A 126 -14.59 16.25 -8.43
CA THR A 126 -16.04 16.06 -8.24
C THR A 126 -16.68 15.21 -9.34
N SER A 127 -16.07 15.10 -10.51
CA SER A 127 -16.54 14.26 -11.61
C SER A 127 -16.07 12.80 -11.51
N ASP A 128 -15.11 12.49 -10.63
CA ASP A 128 -14.54 11.15 -10.49
C ASP A 128 -15.49 10.21 -9.74
N GLU A 129 -15.35 8.90 -9.98
CA GLU A 129 -16.15 7.87 -9.32
C GLU A 129 -15.26 6.87 -8.57
N VAL A 130 -15.76 6.37 -7.45
CA VAL A 130 -15.09 5.32 -6.66
C VAL A 130 -15.95 4.06 -6.66
N VAL A 131 -15.36 2.94 -7.08
CA VAL A 131 -15.98 1.62 -7.09
C VAL A 131 -15.30 0.77 -6.03
N LEU A 132 -16.06 0.34 -5.02
CA LEU A 132 -15.59 -0.56 -3.98
C LEU A 132 -16.05 -1.99 -4.27
N VAL A 133 -15.09 -2.90 -4.40
CA VAL A 133 -15.34 -4.34 -4.35
C VAL A 133 -15.27 -4.77 -2.89
N LEU A 134 -16.42 -5.04 -2.29
CA LEU A 134 -16.55 -5.43 -0.89
C LEU A 134 -16.71 -6.95 -0.78
N GLU A 135 -15.75 -7.61 -0.13
CA GLU A 135 -15.82 -9.01 0.25
C GLU A 135 -15.73 -9.08 1.78
N SER A 136 -16.76 -9.60 2.46
CA SER A 136 -16.75 -9.71 3.92
C SER A 136 -17.65 -10.84 4.41
N ALA A 137 -17.15 -11.63 5.36
CA ALA A 137 -17.94 -12.62 6.08
C ALA A 137 -18.79 -12.02 7.23
N GLY A 138 -18.78 -10.69 7.36
CA GLY A 138 -19.25 -9.98 8.54
C GLY A 138 -18.20 -9.96 9.67
N GLY A 139 -18.51 -9.26 10.76
CA GLY A 139 -17.61 -9.15 11.90
C GLY A 139 -18.16 -8.29 13.03
N THR A 140 -17.28 -7.85 13.91
CA THR A 140 -17.69 -7.06 15.08
C THR A 140 -18.21 -5.67 14.68
N VAL A 141 -19.26 -5.20 15.37
CA VAL A 141 -19.90 -3.89 15.11
C VAL A 141 -18.89 -2.74 15.24
N HIS A 142 -17.97 -2.82 16.19
CA HIS A 142 -16.99 -1.76 16.45
C HIS A 142 -16.00 -1.58 15.28
N GLY A 143 -15.45 -2.68 14.75
CA GLY A 143 -14.50 -2.62 13.64
C GLY A 143 -15.15 -2.17 12.32
N TYR A 144 -16.31 -2.72 11.99
CA TYR A 144 -17.02 -2.35 10.76
C TYR A 144 -17.69 -0.97 10.82
N GLY A 145 -18.02 -0.47 12.01
CA GLY A 145 -18.48 0.91 12.18
C GLY A 145 -17.44 1.93 11.71
N LEU A 146 -16.15 1.66 11.96
CA LEU A 146 -15.07 2.47 11.43
C LEU A 146 -15.00 2.40 9.91
N ALA A 147 -15.10 1.20 9.32
CA ALA A 147 -15.15 1.04 7.85
C ALA A 147 -16.28 1.87 7.22
N ALA A 148 -17.49 1.78 7.77
CA ALA A 148 -18.65 2.55 7.32
C ALA A 148 -18.41 4.07 7.40
N SER A 149 -17.74 4.54 8.45
CA SER A 149 -17.37 5.95 8.58
C SER A 149 -16.37 6.40 7.51
N GLN A 150 -15.45 5.52 7.10
CA GLN A 150 -14.51 5.84 6.02
C GLN A 150 -15.22 5.90 4.67
N LEU A 151 -16.13 4.95 4.40
CA LEU A 151 -16.92 4.94 3.17
C LEU A 151 -17.84 6.17 3.03
N LYS A 152 -18.28 6.76 4.14
CA LYS A 152 -19.09 8.00 4.09
C LYS A 152 -18.30 9.23 3.60
N ARG A 153 -16.96 9.14 3.52
CA ARG A 153 -16.11 10.25 3.07
C ARG A 153 -16.04 10.35 1.53
N ILE A 154 -16.46 9.31 0.82
CA ILE A 154 -16.51 9.20 -0.65
C ILE A 154 -17.96 9.10 -1.10
#